data_AF-A0A0L0CLN6-F1
#
_entry.id   AF-A0A0L0CLN6-F1
#
_cell.length_a   1.000
_cell.length_b   1.000
_cell.length_c   1.000
_cell.angle_alpha   90.00
_cell.angle_beta   90.00
_cell.angle_gamma   90.00
#
_symmetry.space_group_name_H-M   'P 1'
#
loop_
_entity.id
_entity.type
_entity.pdbx_description
1 polymer ?
#
loop_
_entity_poly.entity_id
_entity_poly.type
_entity_poly.pdbx_seq_one_letter_code
_entity_poly.pdbx_strand_id
1 'polypeptide(L)'
;MPADFYTSNLKFCIGTYVNEVQNFFISIYNRANIGVILVASDLWKHILPVLEIQKRKPLPIILEIETKSSLIKTLILKEQNTVQKIDVK
;
A
#
# COMPACT_ATOMS: atom_id res chain seq x y z
N MET A 1 22.15 31.30 -9.70
CA MET A 1 20.82 30.92 -9.17
C MET A 1 21.07 30.00 -7.98
N PRO A 2 20.63 30.34 -6.76
CA PRO A 2 20.96 29.56 -5.57
C PRO A 2 20.05 28.33 -5.44
N ALA A 3 20.63 27.23 -4.97
CA ALA A 3 20.05 25.87 -4.93
C ALA A 3 19.29 25.59 -3.62
N ASP A 4 18.83 26.64 -2.92
CA ASP A 4 18.56 26.55 -1.48
C ASP A 4 17.06 26.70 -1.12
N PHE A 5 16.14 26.52 -2.08
CA PHE A 5 14.71 26.86 -1.88
C PHE A 5 13.73 25.68 -1.71
N TYR A 6 14.21 24.43 -1.58
CA TYR A 6 13.32 23.25 -1.46
C TYR A 6 13.31 22.55 -0.11
N THR A 7 13.93 23.11 0.94
CA THR A 7 13.69 22.63 2.31
C THR A 7 12.53 23.36 2.95
N SER A 8 11.37 23.36 2.29
CA SER A 8 10.12 23.73 2.93
C SER A 8 9.63 22.53 3.75
N ASN A 9 9.48 22.77 5.06
CA ASN A 9 8.95 21.86 6.06
C ASN A 9 7.60 21.25 5.65
N LEU A 10 7.60 20.19 4.84
CA LEU A 10 6.40 19.41 4.59
C LEU A 10 6.12 18.55 5.84
N LYS A 11 5.34 19.14 6.75
CA LYS A 11 4.52 18.39 7.69
C LYS A 11 3.46 17.64 6.88
N PHE A 12 3.84 16.49 6.34
CA PHE A 12 2.89 15.57 5.72
C PHE A 12 1.97 15.04 6.83
N CYS A 13 0.74 15.51 6.86
CA CYS A 13 -0.31 14.86 7.62
C CYS A 13 -0.56 13.48 6.99
N ILE A 14 -0.60 12.42 7.81
CA ILE A 14 -0.79 11.03 7.36
C ILE A 14 -2.01 10.89 6.44
N GLY A 15 -3.06 11.69 6.65
CA GLY A 15 -4.27 11.71 5.80
C GLY A 15 -4.04 12.23 4.37
N THR A 16 -3.11 13.15 4.16
CA THR A 16 -2.78 13.69 2.83
C THR A 16 -2.16 12.60 1.95
N TYR A 17 -1.24 11.81 2.51
CA TYR A 17 -0.58 10.71 1.80
C TYR A 17 -1.57 9.62 1.38
N VAL A 18 -2.54 9.28 2.25
CA VAL A 18 -3.56 8.27 1.93
C VAL A 18 -4.45 8.73 0.77
N ASN A 19 -4.90 9.99 0.80
CA ASN A 19 -5.72 10.54 -0.29
C ASN A 19 -4.95 10.61 -1.61
N GLU A 20 -3.66 10.96 -1.60
CA GLU A 20 -2.82 10.97 -2.79
C GLU A 20 -2.70 9.57 -3.42
N VAL A 21 -2.46 8.54 -2.60
CA VAL A 21 -2.39 7.14 -3.05
C VAL A 21 -3.72 6.70 -3.67
N GLN A 22 -4.85 7.03 -3.03
CA GLN A 22 -6.18 6.69 -3.54
C GLN A 22 -6.51 7.39 -4.86
N ASN A 23 -6.23 8.70 -4.94
CA ASN A 23 -6.48 9.49 -6.14
C ASN A 23 -5.62 9.01 -7.31
N PHE A 24 -4.35 8.70 -7.06
CA PHE A 24 -3.47 8.13 -8.05
C PHE A 24 -3.98 6.78 -8.54
N PHE A 25 -4.39 5.90 -7.63
CA PHE A 25 -4.99 4.61 -7.99
C PHE A 25 -6.23 4.76 -8.88
N ILE A 26 -7.17 5.64 -8.53
CA ILE A 26 -8.37 5.92 -9.35
C ILE A 26 -7.98 6.41 -10.75
N SER A 27 -6.95 7.27 -10.83
CA SER A 27 -6.46 7.80 -12.10
C SER A 27 -5.90 6.70 -13.02
N ILE A 28 -5.37 5.62 -12.46
CA ILE A 28 -4.86 4.45 -13.20
C ILE A 28 -6.01 3.48 -13.50
N TYR A 29 -6.86 3.17 -12.52
CA TYR A 29 -7.98 2.24 -12.65
C TYR A 29 -8.97 2.62 -13.76
N ASN A 30 -9.10 3.92 -14.05
CA ASN A 30 -9.98 4.42 -15.11
C ASN A 30 -9.33 4.45 -16.50
N ARG A 31 -8.05 4.11 -16.66
CA ARG A 31 -7.39 4.08 -17.97
C ARG A 31 -7.78 2.82 -18.73
N ALA A 32 -8.25 3.00 -19.96
CA ALA A 32 -8.70 1.91 -20.82
C ALA A 32 -7.55 1.01 -21.34
N ASN A 33 -6.31 1.49 -21.31
CA ASN A 33 -5.14 0.77 -21.83
C ASN A 33 -4.37 -0.03 -20.76
N ILE A 34 -4.93 -0.18 -19.55
CA ILE A 34 -4.30 -0.92 -18.47
C ILE A 34 -5.06 -2.22 -18.24
N GLY A 35 -4.37 -3.34 -18.42
CA GLY A 35 -4.95 -4.67 -18.17
C GLY A 35 -4.72 -5.18 -16.74
N VAL A 36 -3.59 -4.80 -16.12
CA VAL A 36 -3.19 -5.29 -14.79
C VAL A 36 -2.62 -4.15 -13.96
N ILE A 37 -2.99 -4.09 -12.67
CA ILE A 37 -2.41 -3.21 -11.67
C ILE A 37 -1.84 -4.08 -10.54
N LEU A 38 -0.56 -3.90 -10.24
CA LEU A 38 0.11 -4.56 -9.13
C LEU A 38 0.15 -3.59 -7.95
N VAL A 39 -0.37 -4.03 -6.81
CA VAL A 39 -0.47 -3.22 -5.58
C VAL A 39 0.37 -3.89 -4.50
N ALA A 40 1.27 -3.13 -3.90
CA ALA A 40 2.05 -3.62 -2.77
C ALA A 40 1.15 -3.88 -1.54
N SER A 41 1.41 -4.97 -0.80
CA SER A 41 0.57 -5.41 0.33
C SER A 41 0.41 -4.35 1.44
N ASP A 42 1.40 -3.49 1.63
CA ASP A 42 1.37 -2.38 2.57
C ASP A 42 0.42 -1.23 2.17
N LEU A 43 0.14 -1.09 0.87
CA LEU A 43 -0.80 -0.13 0.30
C LEU A 43 -2.23 -0.68 0.18
N TRP A 44 -2.41 -2.00 0.25
CA TRP A 44 -3.70 -2.66 0.01
C TRP A 44 -4.84 -2.08 0.86
N LYS A 45 -4.58 -1.86 2.15
CA LYS A 45 -5.54 -1.27 3.11
C LYS A 45 -6.06 0.12 2.70
N HIS A 46 -5.29 0.86 1.91
CA HIS A 46 -5.68 2.19 1.43
C HIS A 46 -6.48 2.11 0.12
N ILE A 47 -6.25 1.07 -0.68
CA ILE A 47 -6.88 0.86 -1.98
C ILE A 47 -8.20 0.11 -1.89
N LEU A 48 -8.32 -0.85 -0.95
CA LEU A 48 -9.50 -1.69 -0.81
C LEU A 48 -10.82 -0.89 -0.68
N PRO A 49 -10.92 0.18 0.14
CA PRO A 49 -12.16 0.96 0.25
C PRO A 49 -12.56 1.62 -1.08
N VAL A 50 -11.57 2.06 -1.86
CA VAL A 50 -11.82 2.65 -3.18
C VAL A 50 -12.38 1.61 -4.13
N LEU A 51 -11.87 0.38 -4.09
CA LEU A 51 -12.33 -0.71 -4.95
C LEU A 51 -13.74 -1.17 -4.65
N GLU A 52 -14.11 -1.24 -3.37
CA GLU A 52 -15.46 -1.63 -2.95
C GLU A 52 -16.53 -0.64 -3.45
N ILE A 53 -16.16 0.65 -3.59
CA ILE A 53 -17.06 1.70 -4.08
C ILE A 53 -17.20 1.66 -5.61
N GLN A 54 -16.20 1.15 -6.33
CA GLN A 54 -16.23 1.11 -7.80
C GLN A 54 -17.10 -0.04 -8.32
N LYS A 55 -17.86 0.21 -9.40
CA LYS A 55 -18.55 -0.88 -10.12
C LYS A 55 -17.52 -1.85 -10.66
N ARG A 56 -17.72 -3.15 -10.42
CA ARG A 56 -16.82 -4.21 -10.93
C ARG A 56 -16.65 -4.09 -12.44
N LYS A 57 -15.47 -3.65 -12.86
CA LYS A 57 -15.04 -3.69 -14.26
C LYS A 57 -14.32 -5.02 -14.55
N PRO A 58 -14.43 -5.56 -15.77
CA PRO A 58 -13.65 -6.74 -16.16
C PRO A 58 -12.15 -6.46 -16.20
N LEU A 59 -11.75 -5.20 -16.45
CA LEU A 59 -10.37 -4.72 -16.44
C LEU A 59 -10.30 -3.33 -15.79
N PRO A 60 -9.16 -2.98 -15.16
CA PRO A 60 -7.95 -3.80 -14.96
C PRO A 60 -8.09 -4.86 -13.87
N ILE A 61 -7.36 -5.97 -14.00
CA ILE A 61 -7.15 -6.98 -12.94
C ILE A 61 -6.21 -6.39 -11.89
N ILE A 62 -6.52 -6.58 -10.62
CA ILE A 62 -5.74 -6.02 -9.52
C ILE A 62 -5.14 -7.17 -8.73
N LEU A 63 -3.82 -7.15 -8.56
CA LEU A 63 -3.07 -8.17 -7.85
C LEU A 63 -2.33 -7.54 -6.69
N GLU A 64 -2.53 -8.08 -5.49
CA GLU A 64 -1.71 -7.76 -4.33
C GLU A 64 -0.36 -8.50 -4.42
N ILE A 65 0.74 -7.80 -4.16
CA ILE A 65 2.09 -8.35 -4.15
C ILE A 65 2.74 -8.08 -2.80
N GLU A 66 3.31 -9.14 -2.23
CA GLU A 66 4.10 -9.05 -1.02
C GLU A 66 5.37 -8.22 -1.22
N THR A 67 5.63 -7.32 -0.27
CA THR A 67 6.89 -6.58 -0.22
C THR A 67 7.90 -7.28 0.68
N LYS A 68 9.19 -7.00 0.48
CA LYS A 68 10.25 -7.50 1.37
C LYS A 68 9.98 -7.15 2.83
N SER A 69 9.46 -5.95 3.11
CA SER A 69 9.15 -5.52 4.47
C SER A 69 7.97 -6.29 5.07
N SER A 70 6.93 -6.57 4.27
CA SER A 70 5.81 -7.44 4.68
C SER A 70 6.27 -8.86 4.99
N LEU A 71 7.12 -9.45 4.14
CA LEU A 71 7.68 -10.79 4.36
C LEU A 71 8.53 -10.85 5.64
N ILE A 72 9.42 -9.86 5.85
CA ILE A 72 10.25 -9.82 7.06
C ILE A 72 9.38 -9.68 8.32
N LYS A 73 8.33 -8.85 8.31
CA LYS A 73 7.38 -8.74 9.43
C LYS A 73 6.71 -10.08 9.73
N THR A 74 6.25 -10.79 8.71
CA THR A 74 5.63 -12.12 8.87
C THR A 74 6.61 -13.12 9.47
N LEU A 75 7.88 -13.09 9.05
CA LEU A 75 8.93 -13.95 9.61
C LEU A 75 9.21 -13.65 11.09
N ILE A 76 9.32 -12.36 11.45
CA ILE A 76 9.53 -11.93 12.85
C ILE A 76 8.34 -12.33 13.73
N LEU A 77 7.10 -12.14 13.26
CA LEU A 77 5.90 -12.54 13.99
C LEU A 77 5.84 -14.07 14.20
N LYS A 78 6.30 -14.84 13.21
CA LYS A 78 6.37 -16.30 13.34
C LYS A 78 7.39 -16.73 14.39
N GLU A 79 8.56 -16.08 14.43
CA GLU A 79 9.61 -16.33 15.42
C GLU A 79 9.14 -16.03 16.85
N GLN A 80 8.45 -14.91 17.07
CA GLN A 80 7.91 -14.54 18.39
C GLN A 80 6.85 -15.52 18.91
N ASN A 81 6.00 -16.07 18.02
CA ASN A 81 5.01 -17.07 18.39
C ASN A 81 5.61 -18.45 18.71
N THR A 82 6.78 -18.77 18.17
CA THR A 82 7.50 -20.00 18.55
C THR A 82 8.16 -19.90 19.92
N VAL A 83 8.65 -18.72 20.32
CA VAL A 83 9.29 -18.52 21.63
C VAL A 83 8.27 -18.58 22.77
N GLN A 84 7.08 -18.00 22.60
CA GLN A 84 6.04 -18.00 23.65
C GLN A 84 5.43 -19.39 23.94
N LYS A 85 5.60 -20.36 23.05
CA LYS A 85 5.12 -21.74 23.29
C LYS A 85 6.06 -22.57 24.17
N ILE A 86 7.26 -22.09 24.47
CA ILE A 86 8.28 -22.84 25.23
C ILE A 86 8.24 -22.49 26.72
N ASP A 87 7.69 -21.31 27.08
CA ASP A 87 7.63 -20.80 28.47
C ASP A 87 6.39 -21.22 29.28
N VAL A 88 5.62 -22.20 28.80
CA VAL A 88 4.53 -22.81 29.57
C VAL A 88 4.83 -24.28 29.77
N LYS A 89 5.67 -24.59 30.76
CA LYS A 89 5.78 -25.93 31.32
C LYS A 89 6.20 -25.91 32.78
#